data_AF-A0A376RRD6-F1
#
_entry.id   AF-A0A376RRD6-F1
#
_cell.length_a   1.000
_cell.length_b   1.000
_cell.length_c   1.000
_cell.angle_alpha   90.00
_cell.angle_beta   90.00
_cell.angle_gamma   90.00
#
_symmetry.space_group_name_H-M   'P 1'
#
loop_
_entity.id
_entity.type
_entity.pdbx_description
1 polymer ?
#
loop_
_entity_poly.entity_id
_entity_poly.type
_entity_poly.pdbx_seq_one_letter_code
_entity_poly.pdbx_strand_id
1 'polypeptide(L)'
;MFKYALYEPGLLEPEGVSKVFFTCDSHEQLLPLEQAINARWGDRVNVSFSTLTCLEVMAGGVSKGHALEAVAKKLGYSLQDCMPLAME
;
A
#
# COMPACT_ATOMS: atom_id res chain seq x y z
N MET A 1 16.61 -10.26 -9.32
CA MET A 1 16.40 -11.38 -8.38
C MET A 1 15.69 -10.84 -7.16
N PHE A 2 14.50 -11.35 -6.85
CA PHE A 2 13.74 -10.94 -5.66
C PHE A 2 14.43 -11.51 -4.41
N LYS A 3 14.74 -10.65 -3.42
CA LYS A 3 15.36 -11.06 -2.16
C LYS A 3 14.31 -11.03 -1.07
N TYR A 4 14.15 -12.14 -0.36
CA TYR A 4 13.25 -12.25 0.78
C TYR A 4 13.95 -13.01 1.90
N ALA A 5 13.51 -12.75 3.13
CA ALA A 5 13.88 -13.51 4.31
C ALA A 5 12.59 -14.03 4.96
N LEU A 6 12.64 -15.26 5.45
CA LEU A 6 11.57 -15.81 6.27
C LEU A 6 11.81 -15.37 7.72
N TYR A 7 10.72 -15.16 8.45
CA TYR A 7 10.75 -14.82 9.86
C TYR A 7 9.72 -15.66 10.61
N GLU A 8 10.03 -15.99 11.86
CA GLU A 8 9.06 -16.64 12.75
C GLU A 8 8.14 -15.59 13.38
N PRO A 9 6.91 -15.95 13.76
CA PRO A 9 6.00 -15.05 14.45
C PRO A 9 6.65 -14.37 15.65
N GLY A 10 6.61 -13.04 15.69
CA GLY A 10 7.17 -12.23 16.77
C GLY A 10 8.65 -11.87 16.64
N LEU A 11 9.36 -12.37 15.63
CA LEU A 11 10.76 -12.01 15.38
C LEU A 11 10.95 -10.85 14.41
N LEU A 12 9.89 -10.40 13.74
CA LEU A 12 9.94 -9.25 12.86
C LEU A 12 9.73 -7.96 13.66
N GLU A 13 10.71 -7.05 13.58
CA GLU A 13 10.60 -5.68 14.10
C GLU A 13 9.42 -4.96 13.41
N PRO A 14 8.40 -4.49 14.15
CA PRO A 14 7.23 -3.84 13.57
C PRO A 14 7.49 -2.39 13.14
N GLU A 15 8.64 -1.83 13.53
CA GLU A 15 9.04 -0.46 13.21
C GLU A 15 9.69 -0.38 11.82
N GLY A 16 9.48 0.75 11.12
CA GLY A 16 10.06 0.97 9.78
C GLY A 16 9.39 0.19 8.65
N VAL A 17 8.24 -0.46 8.88
CA VAL A 17 7.48 -1.16 7.85
C VAL A 17 6.72 -0.16 6.97
N SER A 18 7.17 -0.01 5.72
CA SER A 18 6.52 0.90 4.75
C SER A 18 5.18 0.35 4.22
N LYS A 19 5.11 -0.96 3.97
CA LYS A 19 3.90 -1.65 3.51
C LYS A 19 3.93 -3.13 3.87
N VAL A 20 2.74 -3.70 4.04
CA VAL A 20 2.51 -5.14 4.13
C VAL A 20 1.67 -5.55 2.94
N PHE A 21 1.96 -6.69 2.31
CA PHE A 21 1.13 -7.19 1.22
C PHE A 21 0.85 -8.68 1.36
N PHE A 22 -0.35 -9.07 0.97
CA PHE A 22 -0.84 -10.44 0.99
C PHE A 22 -1.01 -10.93 -0.44
N THR A 23 -0.33 -12.02 -0.78
CA THR A 23 -0.43 -12.65 -2.10
C THR A 23 -1.26 -13.92 -2.03
N CYS A 24 -2.22 -14.06 -2.94
CA CYS A 24 -3.04 -15.26 -3.09
C CYS A 24 -3.43 -15.43 -4.55
N ASP A 25 -3.44 -16.66 -5.06
CA ASP A 25 -3.86 -16.95 -6.44
C ASP A 25 -5.36 -16.70 -6.65
N SER A 26 -6.16 -16.75 -5.58
CA SER A 26 -7.60 -16.50 -5.61
C SER A 26 -7.91 -15.08 -5.12
N HIS A 27 -8.29 -14.21 -6.05
CA HIS A 27 -8.73 -12.85 -5.73
C HIS A 27 -9.89 -12.83 -4.72
N GLU A 28 -10.83 -13.76 -4.86
CA GLU A 28 -12.01 -13.86 -3.98
C GLU A 28 -11.64 -14.12 -2.51
N GLN A 29 -10.49 -14.76 -2.24
CA GLN A 29 -10.02 -14.96 -0.85
C GLN A 29 -9.45 -13.68 -0.24
N LEU A 30 -9.00 -12.73 -1.06
CA LEU A 30 -8.48 -11.45 -0.60
C LEU A 30 -9.59 -10.43 -0.31
N LEU A 31 -10.78 -10.58 -0.89
CA LEU A 31 -11.91 -9.65 -0.67
C LEU A 31 -12.39 -9.63 0.80
N PRO A 32 -12.64 -10.78 1.47
CA PRO A 32 -12.98 -10.77 2.90
C PRO A 32 -11.85 -10.21 3.77
N LEU A 33 -10.60 -10.42 3.36
CA LEU A 33 -9.44 -9.90 4.08
C LEU A 33 -9.39 -8.37 4.00
N GLU A 34 -9.56 -7.80 2.80
CA GLU A 34 -9.67 -6.34 2.62
C GLU A 34 -10.77 -5.75 3.51
N GLN A 35 -11.97 -6.36 3.49
CA GLN A 35 -13.09 -5.91 4.32
C GLN A 35 -12.77 -5.97 5.82
N ALA A 36 -12.15 -7.06 6.28
CA ALA A 36 -11.78 -7.22 7.69
C ALA A 36 -10.71 -6.19 8.13
N ILE A 37 -9.72 -5.91 7.28
CA ILE A 37 -8.67 -4.93 7.55
C ILE A 37 -9.29 -3.52 7.61
N ASN A 38 -10.09 -3.15 6.62
CA ASN A 38 -10.77 -1.85 6.58
C ASN A 38 -11.73 -1.66 7.77
N ALA A 39 -12.52 -2.68 8.13
CA ALA A 39 -13.41 -2.61 9.29
C ALA A 39 -12.66 -2.47 10.62
N ARG A 40 -11.47 -3.07 10.73
CA ARG A 40 -10.67 -3.06 11.98
C ARG A 40 -9.89 -1.77 12.17
N TRP A 41 -9.32 -1.22 11.10
CA TRP A 41 -8.38 -0.10 11.21
C TRP A 41 -8.86 1.20 10.55
N GLY A 42 -9.85 1.16 9.66
CA GLY A 42 -10.43 2.33 8.99
C GLY A 42 -9.35 3.27 8.44
N ASP A 43 -9.48 4.56 8.74
CA ASP A 43 -8.59 5.63 8.26
C ASP A 43 -7.13 5.50 8.72
N ARG A 44 -6.80 4.58 9.64
CA ARG A 44 -5.41 4.33 10.08
C ARG A 44 -4.59 3.59 9.03
N VAL A 45 -5.25 2.96 8.06
CA VAL A 45 -4.61 2.19 6.99
C VAL A 45 -5.18 2.60 5.64
N ASN A 46 -4.39 2.42 4.60
CA ASN A 46 -4.84 2.46 3.22
C ASN A 46 -4.67 1.06 2.64
N VAL A 47 -5.77 0.44 2.26
CA VAL A 47 -5.81 -0.92 1.70
C VAL A 47 -6.12 -0.82 0.22
N SER A 48 -5.31 -1.44 -0.64
CA SER A 48 -5.48 -1.36 -2.08
C SER A 48 -4.94 -2.60 -2.78
N PHE A 49 -5.62 -3.05 -3.83
CA PHE A 49 -5.08 -4.07 -4.73
C PHE A 49 -4.05 -3.45 -5.69
N SER A 50 -2.87 -4.09 -5.78
CA SER A 50 -1.88 -3.75 -6.81
C SER A 50 -2.04 -4.62 -8.07
N THR A 51 -2.45 -5.87 -7.86
CA THR A 51 -2.90 -6.82 -8.88
C THR A 51 -4.07 -7.62 -8.30
N LEU A 52 -4.78 -8.42 -9.12
CA LEU A 52 -5.85 -9.30 -8.63
C LEU A 52 -5.38 -10.28 -7.54
N THR A 53 -4.09 -10.61 -7.53
CA THR A 53 -3.49 -11.58 -6.62
C THR A 53 -2.70 -10.96 -5.48
N CYS A 54 -2.71 -9.63 -5.32
CA CYS A 54 -1.90 -8.92 -4.34
C CYS A 54 -2.64 -7.76 -3.68
N LEU A 55 -2.96 -7.93 -2.39
CA LEU A 55 -3.57 -6.92 -1.54
C LEU A 55 -2.48 -6.20 -0.73
N GLU A 56 -2.33 -4.89 -0.91
CA GLU A 56 -1.36 -4.06 -0.18
C GLU A 56 -2.03 -3.25 0.94
N VAL A 57 -1.33 -3.11 2.05
CA VAL A 57 -1.73 -2.34 3.23
C VAL A 57 -0.60 -1.37 3.57
N MET A 58 -0.92 -0.09 3.61
CA MET A 58 -0.02 1.00 3.98
C MET A 58 -0.62 1.80 5.13
N ALA A 59 0.16 2.70 5.71
CA ALA A 59 -0.37 3.65 6.69
C ALA A 59 -1.43 4.58 6.07
N GLY A 60 -2.41 4.98 6.86
CA GLY A 60 -3.44 5.94 6.46
C GLY A 60 -2.82 7.25 5.96
N GLY A 61 -3.40 7.82 4.90
CA GLY A 61 -2.86 9.01 4.23
C GLY A 61 -1.62 8.78 3.36
N VAL A 62 -1.06 7.56 3.33
CA VAL A 62 0.02 7.21 2.40
C VAL A 62 -0.61 6.70 1.09
N SER A 63 -0.41 7.47 0.02
CA SER A 63 -0.75 7.07 -1.34
C SER A 63 0.20 7.68 -2.36
N LYS A 64 0.24 7.12 -3.57
CA LYS A 64 1.05 7.67 -4.69
C LYS A 64 0.70 9.14 -4.97
N GLY A 65 -0.57 9.52 -4.81
CA GLY A 65 -1.02 10.92 -4.97
C GLY A 65 -0.46 11.86 -3.91
N HIS A 66 -0.48 11.46 -2.63
CA HIS A 66 0.12 12.25 -1.55
C HIS A 66 1.64 12.39 -1.69
N ALA A 67 2.31 11.31 -2.12
CA ALA A 67 3.74 11.35 -2.40
C ALA A 67 4.05 12.32 -3.57
N LEU A 68 3.26 12.29 -4.64
CA LEU A 68 3.40 13.19 -5.78
C LEU A 68 3.18 14.65 -5.37
N GLU A 69 2.16 14.94 -4.57
CA GLU A 69 1.91 16.29 -4.07
C GLU A 69 3.10 16.83 -3.26
N ALA A 70 3.65 16.01 -2.37
CA ALA A 70 4.81 16.39 -1.56
C ALA A 70 6.05 16.67 -2.42
N VAL A 71 6.27 15.90 -3.50
CA VAL A 71 7.37 16.12 -4.44
C VAL A 71 7.14 17.37 -5.29
N ALA A 72 5.94 17.55 -5.84
CA ALA A 72 5.58 18.73 -6.64
C ALA A 72 5.80 20.02 -5.86
N LYS A 73 5.32 20.07 -4.60
CA LYS A 73 5.54 21.22 -3.71
C LYS A 73 7.02 21.50 -3.45
N LYS A 74 7.85 20.46 -3.25
CA LYS A 74 9.30 20.62 -3.08
C LYS A 74 9.99 21.20 -4.31
N LEU A 75 9.45 20.94 -5.50
CA LEU A 75 9.95 21.46 -6.77
C LEU A 75 9.35 22.82 -7.15
N GLY A 76 8.45 23.38 -6.33
CA GLY A 76 7.77 24.65 -6.61
C GLY A 76 6.57 24.54 -7.57
N TYR A 77 6.09 23.32 -7.83
CA TYR A 77 4.95 23.04 -8.69
C TYR A 77 3.70 22.67 -7.87
N SER A 78 2.54 22.70 -8.51
CA SER A 78 1.28 22.19 -7.98
C SER A 78 0.93 20.84 -8.61
N LEU A 79 -0.09 20.16 -8.06
CA LEU A 79 -0.63 18.94 -8.69
C LEU A 79 -1.23 19.20 -10.09
N GLN A 80 -1.65 20.43 -10.40
CA GLN A 80 -2.17 20.79 -11.72
C GLN A 80 -1.09 20.76 -12.80
N ASP A 81 0.17 20.90 -12.40
CA ASP A 81 1.34 20.83 -13.28
C ASP A 81 1.83 19.38 -13.46
N CYS A 82 1.19 18.41 -12.78
CA CYS A 82 1.56 17.01 -12.82
C CYS A 82 0.61 16.22 -13.72
N MET A 83 1.15 15.44 -14.65
CA MET A 83 0.37 14.49 -15.46
C MET A 83 0.64 13.06 -14.97
N PRO A 84 -0.21 12.49 -14.08
CA PRO A 84 0.00 11.15 -13.57
C PRO A 84 -0.29 10.13 -14.68
N LEU A 85 0.67 9.24 -14.94
CA LEU A 85 0.47 8.05 -15.76
C LEU A 85 0.14 6.88 -14.81
N ALA A 86 -1.12 6.48 -14.79
CA ALA A 86 -1.51 5.18 -14.25
C ALA A 86 -1.61 4.22 -15.45
N MET A 87 -0.77 3.18 -15.48
CA MET A 87 -1.07 2.03 -16.32
C MET A 87 -2.11 1.21 -15.57
N GLU A 88 -3.30 1.09 -16.17
CA GLU A 88 -4.32 0.11 -15.76
C GLU A 88 -3.79 -1.32 -15.90
#